data_AF-A0A7W7R6H0-F1
#
_entry.id   AF-A0A7W7R6H0-F1
#
_cell.length_a   1.000
_cell.length_b   1.000
_cell.length_c   1.000
_cell.angle_alpha   90.00
_cell.angle_beta   90.00
_cell.angle_gamma   90.00
#
_symmetry.space_group_name_H-M   'P 1'
#
loop_
_entity.id
_entity.type
_entity.pdbx_description
1 polymer ?
#
loop_
_entity_poly.entity_id
_entity_poly.type
_entity_poly.pdbx_seq_one_letter_code
_entity_poly.pdbx_strand_id
1 'polypeptide(L)'
;MTTPADSGRGAQLLAAVPAVRRLPCALAFVASIGVFATSLRSLPAAALAVLAFLWLLTIVAGAFAPRGGPLVLTVLASVTKAATVALAVWAITHPDSRLGPHTALDWVPLGALNAGTGLWLLAVIRRRAR
;
A
#
# COMPACT_ATOMS: atom_id res chain seq x y z
N MET A 1 -14.02 0.01 25.76
CA MET A 1 -13.02 -0.06 26.85
C MET A 1 -11.87 -0.94 26.37
N THR A 2 -10.77 -0.35 25.91
CA THR A 2 -9.52 -1.07 25.60
C THR A 2 -8.77 -1.29 26.91
N THR A 3 -8.46 -2.54 27.25
CA THR A 3 -7.74 -2.82 28.50
C THR A 3 -6.26 -2.45 28.35
N PRO A 4 -5.54 -2.12 29.44
CA PRO A 4 -4.10 -1.81 29.39
C PRO A 4 -3.24 -2.89 28.70
N ALA A 5 -3.72 -4.13 28.72
CA ALA A 5 -3.07 -5.28 28.07
C ALA A 5 -3.10 -5.21 26.53
N ASP A 6 -4.15 -4.63 25.92
CA ASP A 6 -4.26 -4.48 24.46
C ASP A 6 -3.29 -3.42 23.93
N SER A 7 -3.10 -2.35 24.69
CA SER A 7 -2.11 -1.31 24.40
C SER A 7 -0.68 -1.87 24.39
N GLY A 8 -0.38 -2.81 25.30
CA GLY A 8 0.92 -3.49 25.37
C GLY A 8 1.20 -4.40 24.17
N ARG A 9 0.18 -5.17 23.72
CA ARG A 9 0.32 -6.06 22.56
C ARG A 9 0.50 -5.30 21.25
N GLY A 10 -0.27 -4.22 21.05
CA GLY A 10 -0.12 -3.37 19.87
C GLY A 10 1.27 -2.72 19.78
N ALA A 11 1.78 -2.22 20.91
CA ALA A 11 3.12 -1.65 21.00
C ALA A 11 4.22 -2.70 20.72
N GLN A 12 4.05 -3.93 21.22
CA GLN A 12 4.98 -5.05 20.96
C GLN A 12 5.00 -5.46 19.48
N LEU A 13 3.83 -5.51 18.82
CA LEU A 13 3.74 -5.81 17.39
C LEU A 13 4.39 -4.71 16.53
N LEU A 14 4.15 -3.44 16.87
CA LEU A 14 4.81 -2.33 16.19
C LEU A 14 6.33 -2.32 16.44
N ALA A 15 6.77 -2.70 17.64
CA ALA A 15 8.18 -2.85 17.97
C ALA A 15 8.87 -3.92 17.10
N ALA A 16 8.16 -5.00 16.76
CA ALA A 16 8.67 -6.07 15.90
C ALA A 16 8.88 -5.63 14.43
N VAL A 17 8.21 -4.57 13.97
CA VAL A 17 8.45 -4.01 12.63
C VAL A 17 9.66 -3.05 12.68
N PRO A 18 10.67 -3.22 11.80
CA PRO A 18 11.78 -2.28 11.69
C PRO A 18 11.29 -0.85 11.47
N ALA A 19 11.83 0.12 12.22
CA ALA A 19 11.36 1.51 12.20
C ALA A 19 11.32 2.13 10.80
N VAL A 20 12.29 1.79 9.95
CA VAL A 20 12.37 2.24 8.55
C VAL A 20 11.20 1.76 7.67
N ARG A 21 10.53 0.67 8.06
CA ARG A 21 9.40 0.07 7.32
C ARG A 21 8.04 0.56 7.80
N ARG A 22 7.94 1.03 9.05
CA ARG A 22 6.65 1.35 9.71
C ARG A 22 5.82 2.36 8.91
N LEU A 23 6.37 3.55 8.68
CA LEU A 23 5.64 4.62 7.99
C LEU A 23 5.32 4.26 6.53
N PRO A 24 6.28 3.77 5.70
CA PRO A 24 5.97 3.31 4.35
C PRO A 24 4.88 2.24 4.29
N CYS A 25 4.94 1.23 5.16
CA CYS A 25 3.97 0.14 5.17
C CYS A 25 2.60 0.60 5.67
N ALA A 26 2.54 1.45 6.70
CA ALA A 26 1.29 1.98 7.22
C ALA A 26 0.57 2.84 6.16
N LEU A 27 1.30 3.73 5.50
CA LEU A 27 0.75 4.54 4.40
C LEU A 27 0.31 3.65 3.24
N ALA A 28 1.14 2.70 2.80
CA ALA A 28 0.78 1.80 1.72
C ALA A 28 -0.46 0.97 2.06
N PHE A 29 -0.58 0.47 3.28
CA PHE A 29 -1.73 -0.33 3.72
C PHE A 29 -3.03 0.49 3.69
N VAL A 30 -3.05 1.65 4.35
CA VAL A 30 -4.24 2.51 4.42
C VAL A 30 -4.63 3.03 3.04
N ALA A 31 -3.65 3.48 2.25
CA ALA A 31 -3.90 4.02 0.93
C ALA A 31 -4.40 2.95 -0.05
N SER A 32 -3.93 1.70 0.07
CA SER A 32 -4.40 0.58 -0.75
C SER A 32 -5.90 0.34 -0.57
N ILE A 33 -6.42 0.42 0.67
CA ILE A 33 -7.86 0.31 0.94
C ILE A 33 -8.64 1.37 0.14
N GLY A 34 -8.15 2.62 0.15
CA GLY A 34 -8.75 3.70 -0.63
C GLY A 34 -8.71 3.43 -2.14
N VAL A 35 -7.61 2.91 -2.68
CA VAL A 35 -7.49 2.55 -4.11
C VAL A 35 -8.48 1.46 -4.49
N PHE A 36 -8.64 0.42 -3.67
CA PHE A 36 -9.64 -0.63 -3.92
C PHE A 36 -11.07 -0.11 -3.87
N ALA A 37 -11.39 0.78 -2.91
CA ALA A 37 -12.72 1.35 -2.75
C ALA A 37 -13.09 2.41 -3.82
N THR A 38 -12.09 2.99 -4.49
CA THR A 38 -12.28 4.06 -5.48
C THR A 38 -11.91 3.59 -6.89
N SER A 39 -10.62 3.53 -7.18
CA SER A 39 -10.08 3.30 -8.53
C SER A 39 -10.36 1.92 -9.10
N LEU A 40 -10.58 0.92 -8.24
CA LEU A 40 -10.84 -0.47 -8.64
C LEU A 40 -12.26 -0.96 -8.30
N ARG A 41 -13.14 -0.06 -7.85
CA ARG A 41 -14.50 -0.40 -7.39
C ARG A 41 -15.39 -1.05 -8.45
N SER A 42 -15.03 -0.89 -9.73
CA SER A 42 -15.75 -1.44 -10.87
C SER A 42 -15.47 -2.92 -11.10
N LEU A 43 -14.47 -3.51 -10.44
CA LEU A 43 -14.19 -4.93 -10.50
C LEU A 43 -15.25 -5.75 -9.72
N PRO A 44 -15.45 -7.03 -10.07
CA PRO A 44 -16.33 -7.91 -9.31
C PRO A 44 -15.93 -7.98 -7.84
N ALA A 45 -16.89 -7.81 -6.92
CA ALA A 45 -16.62 -7.71 -5.49
C ALA A 45 -15.81 -8.89 -4.93
N ALA A 46 -16.08 -10.12 -5.38
CA ALA A 46 -15.32 -11.30 -4.97
C ALA A 46 -13.86 -11.24 -5.42
N ALA A 47 -13.60 -10.84 -6.67
CA ALA A 47 -12.25 -10.67 -7.19
C ALA A 47 -11.50 -9.53 -6.47
N LEU A 48 -12.20 -8.41 -6.23
CA LEU A 48 -11.68 -7.26 -5.52
C LEU A 48 -11.30 -7.61 -4.08
N ALA A 49 -12.15 -8.36 -3.37
CA ALA A 49 -11.89 -8.80 -2.00
C ALA A 49 -10.66 -9.71 -1.90
N VAL A 50 -10.54 -10.69 -2.81
CA VAL A 50 -9.37 -11.58 -2.87
C VAL A 50 -8.11 -10.78 -3.18
N LEU A 51 -8.16 -9.90 -4.19
CA LEU A 51 -7.02 -9.07 -4.56
C LEU A 51 -6.59 -8.15 -3.42
N ALA A 52 -7.55 -7.48 -2.78
CA ALA A 52 -7.30 -6.60 -1.64
C ALA A 52 -6.70 -7.38 -0.46
N PHE A 53 -7.27 -8.53 -0.13
CA PHE A 53 -6.75 -9.39 0.94
C PHE A 53 -5.31 -9.80 0.68
N LEU A 54 -5.01 -10.36 -0.49
CA LEU A 54 -3.66 -10.81 -0.85
C LEU A 54 -2.67 -9.65 -0.89
N TRP A 55 -3.08 -8.50 -1.43
CA TRP A 55 -2.25 -7.30 -1.51
C TRP A 55 -1.88 -6.78 -0.11
N LEU A 56 -2.88 -6.60 0.75
CA LEU A 56 -2.69 -6.14 2.13
C LEU A 56 -1.87 -7.13 2.95
N LEU A 57 -2.11 -8.44 2.77
CA LEU A 57 -1.32 -9.50 3.40
C LEU A 57 0.15 -9.42 2.96
N THR A 58 0.42 -9.13 1.68
CA THR A 58 1.79 -9.01 1.17
C THR A 58 2.52 -7.80 1.76
N ILE A 59 1.82 -6.67 1.95
CA ILE A 59 2.37 -5.49 2.66
C ILE A 59 2.75 -5.86 4.09
N VAL A 60 1.86 -6.55 4.80
CA VAL A 60 2.10 -7.01 6.17
C VAL A 60 3.28 -7.99 6.21
N ALA A 61 3.29 -9.00 5.34
CA ALA A 61 4.40 -9.95 5.25
C ALA A 61 5.73 -9.23 4.96
N GLY A 62 5.75 -8.26 4.06
CA GLY A 62 6.93 -7.44 3.77
C GLY A 62 7.42 -6.60 4.96
N ALA A 63 6.49 -6.08 5.76
CA ALA A 63 6.81 -5.31 6.96
C ALA A 63 7.51 -6.17 8.03
N PHE A 64 6.97 -7.37 8.29
CA PHE A 64 7.42 -8.24 9.39
C PHE A 64 8.54 -9.22 9.01
N ALA A 65 8.73 -9.54 7.73
CA ALA A 65 9.74 -10.51 7.31
C ALA A 65 11.18 -9.98 7.51
N PRO A 66 12.03 -10.64 8.31
CA PRO A 66 13.36 -10.11 8.63
C PRO A 66 14.30 -10.10 7.42
N ARG A 67 14.40 -11.21 6.68
CA ARG A 67 15.34 -11.36 5.54
C ARG A 67 14.73 -11.01 4.18
N GLY A 68 13.48 -11.44 3.93
CA GLY A 68 12.80 -11.23 2.65
C GLY A 68 11.98 -9.94 2.55
N GLY A 69 11.70 -9.28 3.67
CA GLY A 69 10.84 -8.09 3.71
C GLY A 69 11.27 -6.96 2.79
N PRO A 70 12.57 -6.59 2.75
CA PRO A 70 13.02 -5.52 1.87
C PRO A 70 12.79 -5.80 0.38
N LEU A 71 12.97 -7.06 -0.04
CA LEU A 71 12.72 -7.47 -1.42
C LEU A 71 11.23 -7.35 -1.74
N VAL A 72 10.37 -7.92 -0.89
CA VAL A 72 8.90 -7.86 -1.05
C VAL A 72 8.43 -6.41 -1.16
N LEU A 73 8.87 -5.53 -0.25
CA LEU A 73 8.46 -4.13 -0.25
C LEU A 73 8.97 -3.37 -1.50
N THR A 74 10.15 -3.72 -2.00
CA THR A 74 10.70 -3.12 -3.23
C THR A 74 9.93 -3.56 -4.47
N VAL A 75 9.54 -4.84 -4.53
CA VAL A 75 8.67 -5.36 -5.59
C VAL A 75 7.31 -4.68 -5.53
N LEU A 76 6.67 -4.63 -4.35
CA LEU A 76 5.39 -3.94 -4.16
C LEU A 76 5.47 -2.47 -4.56
N ALA A 77 6.55 -1.78 -4.19
CA ALA A 77 6.77 -0.40 -4.61
C ALA A 77 6.89 -0.27 -6.13
N SER A 78 7.62 -1.16 -6.78
CA SER A 78 7.77 -1.16 -8.25
C SER A 78 6.43 -1.42 -8.95
N VAL A 79 5.66 -2.41 -8.49
CA VAL A 79 4.31 -2.70 -8.98
C VAL A 79 3.39 -1.51 -8.78
N THR A 80 3.47 -0.85 -7.62
CA THR A 80 2.67 0.35 -7.32
C THR A 80 2.98 1.49 -8.28
N LYS A 81 4.25 1.73 -8.60
CA LYS A 81 4.66 2.76 -9.57
C LYS A 81 4.08 2.46 -10.95
N ALA A 82 4.25 1.22 -11.42
CA ALA A 82 3.71 0.79 -12.71
C ALA A 82 2.19 0.90 -12.76
N ALA A 83 1.49 0.40 -11.74
CA ALA A 83 0.03 0.47 -11.64
C ALA A 83 -0.48 1.91 -11.56
N THR A 84 0.22 2.80 -10.83
CA THR A 84 -0.15 4.22 -10.74
C THR A 84 -0.07 4.89 -12.11
N VAL A 85 1.01 4.66 -12.86
CA VAL A 85 1.18 5.18 -14.22
C VAL A 85 0.10 4.60 -15.15
N ALA A 86 -0.14 3.29 -15.09
CA ALA A 86 -1.15 2.63 -15.90
C ALA A 86 -2.56 3.18 -15.63
N LEU A 87 -2.96 3.34 -14.37
CA LEU A 87 -4.25 3.91 -13.98
C LEU A 87 -4.37 5.39 -14.39
N ALA A 88 -3.29 6.16 -14.29
CA ALA A 88 -3.28 7.55 -14.72
C ALA A 88 -3.44 7.69 -16.24
N VAL A 89 -2.66 6.92 -17.01
CA VAL A 89 -2.76 6.88 -18.47
C VAL A 89 -4.15 6.38 -18.89
N TRP A 90 -4.68 5.36 -18.21
CA TRP A 90 -6.01 4.83 -18.48
C TRP A 90 -7.10 5.89 -18.24
N ALA A 91 -7.06 6.59 -17.10
CA ALA A 91 -8.03 7.64 -16.80
C ALA A 91 -8.02 8.79 -17.83
N ILE A 92 -6.84 9.12 -18.38
CA ILE A 92 -6.70 10.16 -19.41
C ILE A 92 -7.21 9.67 -20.78
N THR A 93 -6.89 8.43 -21.14
CA THR A 93 -7.22 7.87 -22.48
C THR A 93 -8.63 7.30 -22.57
N HIS A 94 -9.22 6.95 -21.44
CA HIS A 94 -10.57 6.35 -21.34
C HIS A 94 -11.39 7.09 -20.26
N PRO A 95 -11.75 8.36 -20.48
CA PRO A 95 -12.41 9.18 -19.45
C PRO A 95 -13.77 8.62 -19.00
N ASP A 96 -14.46 7.86 -19.87
CA ASP A 96 -15.75 7.24 -19.57
C ASP A 96 -15.64 5.86 -18.87
N SER A 97 -14.42 5.30 -18.79
CA SER A 97 -14.18 4.03 -18.11
C SER A 97 -14.50 4.17 -16.63
N ARG A 98 -15.16 3.18 -16.02
CA ARG A 98 -15.37 3.13 -14.55
C ARG A 98 -14.16 2.63 -13.75
N LEU A 99 -13.04 2.35 -14.42
CA LEU A 99 -11.76 1.95 -13.82
C LEU A 99 -10.79 3.14 -13.84
N GLY A 100 -10.06 3.32 -12.73
CA GLY A 100 -9.18 4.46 -12.49
C GLY A 100 -9.82 5.55 -11.63
N PRO A 101 -9.08 6.62 -11.31
CA PRO A 101 -9.61 7.77 -10.60
C PRO A 101 -10.52 8.63 -11.49
N HIS A 102 -11.69 9.03 -11.00
CA HIS A 102 -12.69 9.83 -11.74
C HIS A 102 -12.83 11.25 -11.20
N THR A 103 -12.55 11.42 -9.90
CA THR A 103 -12.64 12.70 -9.20
C THR A 103 -11.29 13.06 -8.60
N ALA A 104 -11.10 14.34 -8.28
CA ALA A 104 -9.90 14.82 -7.58
C ALA A 104 -9.61 14.02 -6.28
N LEU A 105 -10.67 13.56 -5.60
CA LEU A 105 -10.54 12.78 -4.36
C LEU A 105 -10.04 11.35 -4.60
N ASP A 106 -10.32 10.74 -5.75
CA ASP A 106 -9.84 9.39 -6.07
C ASP A 106 -8.32 9.35 -6.29
N TRP A 107 -7.72 10.49 -6.63
CA TRP A 107 -6.27 10.64 -6.73
C TRP A 107 -5.56 10.66 -5.38
N VAL A 108 -6.27 10.99 -4.29
CA VAL A 108 -5.69 11.04 -2.94
C VAL A 108 -5.17 9.67 -2.50
N PRO A 109 -5.97 8.58 -2.49
CA PRO A 109 -5.45 7.27 -2.11
C PRO A 109 -4.39 6.76 -3.09
N LEU A 110 -4.55 7.00 -4.40
CA LEU A 110 -3.55 6.57 -5.39
C LEU A 110 -2.20 7.29 -5.19
N GLY A 111 -2.24 8.61 -5.00
CA GLY A 111 -1.07 9.43 -4.70
C GLY A 111 -0.42 9.08 -3.36
N ALA A 112 -1.21 8.83 -2.33
CA ALA A 112 -0.72 8.41 -1.02
C ALA A 112 -0.04 7.03 -1.07
N LEU A 113 -0.60 6.07 -1.81
CA LEU A 113 -0.01 4.75 -2.02
C LEU A 113 1.33 4.87 -2.77
N ASN A 114 1.36 5.69 -3.82
CA ASN A 114 2.56 5.99 -4.59
C ASN A 114 3.64 6.71 -3.76
N ALA A 115 3.25 7.62 -2.86
CA ALA A 115 4.16 8.31 -1.96
C ALA A 115 4.71 7.38 -0.86
N GLY A 116 3.85 6.59 -0.21
CA GLY A 116 4.24 5.64 0.83
C GLY A 116 5.26 4.62 0.32
N THR A 117 5.02 4.04 -0.86
CA THR A 117 5.98 3.15 -1.52
C THR A 117 7.24 3.88 -2.02
N GLY A 118 7.12 5.16 -2.40
CA GLY A 118 8.26 6.02 -2.71
C GLY A 118 9.17 6.28 -1.51
N LEU A 119 8.62 6.46 -0.31
CA LEU A 119 9.40 6.59 0.94
C LEU A 119 10.21 5.33 1.22
N TRP A 120 9.65 4.14 0.95
CA TRP A 120 10.40 2.90 1.04
C TRP A 120 11.59 2.88 0.07
N LEU A 121 11.36 3.16 -1.22
CA LEU A 121 12.43 3.20 -2.22
C LEU A 121 13.52 4.22 -1.86
N LEU A 122 13.13 5.38 -1.33
CA LEU A 122 14.08 6.38 -0.85
C LEU A 122 14.94 5.83 0.31
N ALA A 123 14.35 5.07 1.23
CA ALA A 123 15.09 4.41 2.30
C ALA A 123 16.08 3.36 1.76
N VAL A 124 15.70 2.61 0.73
CA VAL A 124 16.58 1.67 0.02
C VAL A 124 17.76 2.40 -0.63
N ILE A 125 17.50 3.45 -1.41
CA ILE A 125 18.52 4.26 -2.09
C ILE A 125 19.50 4.86 -1.08
N ARG A 126 18.99 5.36 0.05
CA ARG A 126 19.79 5.92 1.15
C ARG A 126 20.49 4.85 2.01
N ARG A 127 20.40 3.57 1.63
CA ARG A 127 20.96 2.42 2.36
C ARG A 127 20.49 2.29 3.82
N ARG A 128 19.33 2.87 4.14
CA ARG A 128 18.68 2.79 5.46
C ARG A 128 17.81 1.55 5.65
N ALA A 129 17.58 0.81 4.56
CA ALA A 129 16.74 -0.38 4.51
C ALA A 129 17.48 -1.70 4.83
N ARG A 130 18.77 -1.63 5.18
CA ARG A 130 19.60 -2.79 5.57
C ARG A 130 19.31 -3.22 6.99
#